data_AF-A0A7C9AWR6-F1
#
_entry.id   AF-A0A7C9AWR6-F1
#
_cell.length_a   1.000
_cell.length_b   1.000
_cell.length_c   1.000
_cell.angle_alpha   90.00
_cell.angle_beta   90.00
_cell.angle_gamma   90.00
#
_symmetry.space_group_name_H-M   'P 1'
#
loop_
_entity.id
_entity.type
_entity.pdbx_description
1 polymer ?
#
loop_
_entity_poly.entity_id
_entity_poly.type
_entity_poly.pdbx_seq_one_letter_code
_entity_poly.pdbx_strand_id
1 'polypeptide(L)'
;MKLDMQRIWKRNLGRDDRCIADNGKEARFPFLDEDVIRVLLDFPLWEIANLSRPSGIGDKKILREVARLLGLHEAAGQPKRAIQVLQYLLFQLADCSSHSQLEG
;
A
#
# COMPACT_ATOMS: atom_id res chain seq x y z
N MET A 1 -12.02 -5.71 -8.78
CA MET A 1 -11.26 -6.86 -8.24
C MET A 1 -10.89 -7.89 -9.31
N LYS A 2 -11.82 -8.63 -9.94
CA LYS A 2 -11.45 -9.65 -10.97
C LYS A 2 -10.65 -9.08 -12.15
N LEU A 3 -11.05 -7.92 -12.68
CA LEU A 3 -10.30 -7.24 -13.75
C LEU A 3 -8.90 -6.76 -13.32
N ASP A 4 -8.76 -6.34 -12.06
CA ASP A 4 -7.47 -5.91 -11.51
C ASP A 4 -6.51 -7.11 -11.42
N MET A 5 -7.03 -8.26 -11.01
CA MET A 5 -6.27 -9.51 -10.92
C MET A 5 -5.73 -9.95 -12.28
N GLN A 6 -6.55 -9.88 -13.33
CA GLN A 6 -6.14 -10.26 -14.69
C GLN A 6 -5.01 -9.38 -15.28
N ARG A 7 -4.77 -8.20 -14.71
CA ARG A 7 -3.85 -7.20 -15.26
C ARG A 7 -2.68 -6.88 -14.33
N ILE A 8 -2.66 -7.41 -13.10
CA ILE A 8 -1.67 -7.05 -12.09
C ILE A 8 -0.24 -7.43 -12.51
N TRP A 9 -0.09 -8.56 -13.22
CA TRP A 9 1.19 -9.02 -13.73
C TRP A 9 1.82 -7.99 -14.68
N LYS A 10 1.02 -7.40 -15.57
CA LYS A 10 1.48 -6.42 -16.55
C LYS A 10 1.73 -5.04 -15.94
N ARG A 11 0.94 -4.66 -14.94
CA ARG A 11 0.96 -3.31 -14.36
C ARG A 11 1.98 -3.14 -13.25
N ASN A 12 1.99 -4.06 -12.28
CA ASN A 12 2.79 -3.93 -11.06
C ASN A 12 3.92 -4.96 -11.06
N LEU A 13 3.59 -6.25 -11.15
CA LEU A 13 4.55 -7.32 -10.90
C LEU A 13 5.67 -7.34 -11.94
N GLY A 14 5.40 -7.08 -13.21
CA GLY A 14 6.43 -7.11 -14.23
C GLY A 14 7.51 -6.02 -14.05
N ARG A 15 7.17 -4.87 -13.47
CA ARG A 15 8.18 -3.85 -13.12
C ARG A 15 8.97 -4.30 -11.89
N ASP A 16 8.26 -4.72 -10.86
CA ASP A 16 8.85 -5.07 -9.57
C ASP A 16 9.78 -6.29 -9.72
N ASP A 17 9.38 -7.29 -10.52
CA ASP A 17 10.15 -8.48 -10.85
C ASP A 17 11.50 -8.14 -11.52
N ARG A 18 11.50 -7.30 -12.57
CA ARG A 18 12.75 -6.86 -13.22
C ARG A 18 13.70 -6.16 -12.24
N CYS A 19 13.19 -5.17 -11.50
CA CYS A 19 14.01 -4.43 -10.54
C CYS A 19 14.59 -5.32 -9.44
N ILE A 20 13.86 -6.34 -9.00
CA ILE A 20 14.28 -7.23 -7.90
C ILE A 20 15.23 -8.31 -8.40
N ALA A 21 14.95 -8.90 -9.57
CA ALA A 21 15.80 -9.90 -10.22
C ALA A 21 17.16 -9.33 -10.62
N ASP A 22 17.22 -8.06 -11.06
CA ASP A 22 18.48 -7.35 -11.34
C ASP A 22 19.41 -7.29 -10.11
N ASN A 23 18.86 -7.46 -8.90
CA ASN A 23 19.61 -7.49 -7.64
C ASN A 23 19.86 -8.93 -7.13
N GLY A 24 19.57 -9.96 -7.93
CA GLY A 24 19.71 -11.37 -7.53
C GLY A 24 18.83 -11.74 -6.34
N LYS A 25 17.68 -11.06 -6.18
CA LYS A 25 16.71 -11.30 -5.11
C LYS A 25 15.42 -11.89 -5.67
N GLU A 26 14.66 -12.51 -4.80
CA GLU A 26 13.31 -13.00 -5.08
C GLU A 26 12.33 -12.29 -4.14
N ALA A 27 11.25 -11.73 -4.70
CA ALA A 27 10.21 -11.09 -3.92
C ALA A 27 9.16 -12.10 -3.44
N ARG A 28 8.68 -11.92 -2.21
CA ARG A 28 7.50 -12.61 -1.70
C ARG A 28 6.37 -11.61 -1.55
N PHE A 29 5.18 -11.97 -2.03
CA PHE A 29 3.98 -11.12 -2.00
C PHE A 29 2.87 -11.79 -1.19
N PRO A 30 2.92 -11.76 0.16
CA PRO A 30 1.94 -12.47 1.01
C PRO A 30 0.48 -12.10 0.74
N PHE A 31 0.20 -10.87 0.29
CA PHE A 31 -1.16 -10.42 -0.06
C PHE A 31 -1.65 -10.91 -1.42
N LEU A 32 -0.79 -11.57 -2.21
CA LEU A 32 -1.13 -12.26 -3.46
C LEU A 32 -1.14 -13.77 -3.30
N ASP A 33 -1.04 -14.28 -2.06
CA ASP A 33 -1.25 -15.68 -1.76
C ASP A 33 -2.62 -16.16 -2.26
N GLU A 34 -2.66 -17.36 -2.81
CA GLU A 34 -3.83 -17.92 -3.50
C GLU A 34 -5.04 -18.06 -2.57
N ASP A 35 -4.81 -18.44 -1.32
CA ASP A 35 -5.87 -18.60 -0.33
C ASP A 35 -6.40 -17.22 0.13
N VAL A 36 -5.50 -16.24 0.32
CA VAL A 36 -5.87 -14.85 0.61
C VAL A 36 -6.73 -14.28 -0.51
N ILE A 37 -6.32 -14.45 -1.76
CA ILE A 37 -7.07 -13.97 -2.92
C ILE A 37 -8.40 -14.67 -3.07
N ARG A 38 -8.45 -16.00 -2.89
CA ARG A 38 -9.69 -16.78 -2.95
C ARG A 38 -10.72 -16.23 -1.96
N VAL A 39 -10.32 -16.09 -0.70
CA VAL A 39 -11.18 -15.53 0.35
C VAL A 39 -11.67 -14.13 -0.05
N LEU A 40 -10.77 -13.22 -0.44
CA LEU A 40 -11.15 -11.86 -0.80
C LEU A 40 -12.04 -11.76 -2.05
N LEU A 41 -11.99 -12.72 -2.98
CA LEU A 41 -12.86 -12.72 -4.16
C LEU A 41 -14.29 -13.17 -3.85
N ASP A 42 -14.50 -13.87 -2.74
CA ASP A 42 -15.81 -14.35 -2.29
C ASP A 42 -16.56 -13.30 -1.46
N PHE A 43 -15.87 -12.30 -0.90
CA PHE A 43 -16.49 -11.18 -0.19
C PHE A 43 -17.05 -10.12 -1.15
N PRO A 44 -18.20 -9.50 -0.82
CA PRO A 44 -18.67 -8.34 -1.56
C PRO A 44 -17.73 -7.14 -1.37
N LEU A 45 -17.57 -6.33 -2.43
CA LEU A 45 -16.56 -5.27 -2.46
C LEU A 45 -16.71 -4.28 -1.29
N TRP A 46 -17.93 -3.93 -0.88
CA TRP A 46 -18.18 -2.97 0.20
C TRP A 46 -17.74 -3.47 1.59
N GLU A 47 -17.57 -4.78 1.76
CA GLU A 47 -16.99 -5.36 2.98
C GLU A 47 -15.48 -5.23 2.99
N ILE A 48 -14.84 -5.35 1.81
CA ILE A 48 -13.40 -5.23 1.61
C ILE A 48 -12.95 -3.76 1.63
N ALA A 49 -13.68 -2.89 0.92
CA ALA A 49 -13.44 -1.47 0.79
C ALA A 49 -14.74 -0.71 0.49
N ASN A 50 -14.98 0.38 1.21
CA ASN A 50 -16.10 1.28 0.95
C ASN A 50 -15.59 2.64 0.48
N LEU A 51 -15.45 2.80 -0.83
CA LEU A 51 -14.90 4.01 -1.46
C LEU A 51 -15.84 5.22 -1.40
N SER A 52 -17.06 5.08 -0.86
CA SER A 52 -17.93 6.24 -0.55
C SER A 52 -17.48 6.99 0.71
N ARG A 53 -16.62 6.37 1.54
CA ARG A 53 -16.05 7.00 2.74
C ARG A 53 -14.72 7.67 2.41
N PRO A 54 -14.26 8.63 3.25
CA PRO A 54 -12.96 9.27 3.08
C PRO A 54 -11.79 8.29 3.04
N SER A 55 -10.70 8.70 2.38
CA SER A 55 -9.40 8.01 2.43
C SER A 55 -8.91 7.91 3.88
N GLY A 56 -8.32 6.77 4.24
CA GLY A 56 -7.98 6.43 5.62
C GLY A 56 -9.08 5.64 6.35
N ILE A 57 -10.31 5.66 5.85
CA ILE A 57 -11.46 5.02 6.48
C ILE A 57 -12.05 3.93 5.57
N GLY A 58 -12.43 4.33 4.35
CA GLY A 58 -13.11 3.47 3.38
C GLY A 58 -12.19 2.54 2.61
N ASP A 59 -10.99 3.01 2.30
CA ASP A 59 -9.97 2.23 1.63
C ASP A 59 -9.40 1.17 2.58
N LYS A 60 -9.13 -0.02 2.04
CA LYS A 60 -8.51 -1.12 2.80
C LYS A 60 -9.27 -1.50 4.08
N LYS A 61 -10.60 -1.30 4.12
CA LYS A 61 -11.44 -1.51 5.31
C LYS A 61 -11.15 -2.85 6.00
N ILE A 62 -11.21 -3.96 5.27
CA ILE A 62 -10.98 -5.31 5.83
C ILE A 62 -9.55 -5.47 6.38
N LEU A 63 -8.55 -4.90 5.71
CA LEU A 63 -7.17 -4.94 6.18
C LEU A 63 -7.00 -4.16 7.49
N ARG A 64 -7.69 -3.02 7.63
CA ARG A 64 -7.70 -2.22 8.87
C ARG A 64 -8.37 -2.98 10.00
N GLU A 65 -9.43 -3.73 9.72
CA GLU A 65 -10.11 -4.57 10.70
C GLU A 65 -9.22 -5.71 11.19
N VAL A 66 -8.61 -6.46 10.28
CA VAL A 66 -7.63 -7.51 10.63
C VAL A 66 -6.45 -6.93 11.41
N ALA A 67 -5.92 -5.77 11.02
CA ALA A 67 -4.85 -5.10 11.76
C ALA A 67 -5.25 -4.77 13.21
N ARG A 68 -6.49 -4.31 13.45
CA ARG A 68 -7.00 -4.07 14.82
C ARG A 68 -7.15 -5.36 15.60
N LEU A 69 -7.63 -6.44 14.98
CA LEU A 69 -7.73 -7.76 15.62
C LEU A 69 -6.36 -8.30 16.07
N LEU A 70 -5.30 -7.95 15.32
CA LEU A 70 -3.92 -8.29 15.64
C LEU A 70 -3.24 -7.30 16.61
N GLY A 71 -3.97 -6.31 17.14
CA GLY A 71 -3.43 -5.30 18.06
C GLY A 71 -2.65 -4.16 17.40
N LEU A 72 -2.64 -4.07 16.07
CA LEU A 72 -1.92 -3.06 15.29
C LEU A 72 -2.76 -1.77 15.12
N HIS A 73 -3.22 -1.19 16.23
CA HIS A 73 -4.18 -0.08 16.23
C HIS A 73 -3.66 1.17 15.49
N GLU A 74 -2.41 1.56 15.73
CA GLU A 74 -1.79 2.71 15.07
C GLU A 74 -1.69 2.52 13.56
N ALA A 75 -1.21 1.36 13.12
CA ALA A 75 -1.07 1.04 11.70
C ALA A 75 -2.44 0.96 10.99
N ALA A 76 -3.47 0.46 11.68
CA ALA A 76 -4.82 0.35 11.14
C ALA A 76 -5.47 1.71 10.82
N GLY A 77 -5.06 2.79 11.49
CA GLY A 77 -5.56 4.14 11.25
C GLY A 77 -4.85 4.89 10.12
N GLN A 78 -3.67 4.43 9.68
CA GLN A 78 -2.83 5.20 8.77
C GLN A 78 -3.40 5.24 7.35
N PRO A 79 -3.50 6.42 6.70
CA PRO A 79 -3.89 6.50 5.30
C PRO A 79 -2.83 5.84 4.41
N LYS A 80 -3.26 5.29 3.26
CA LYS A 80 -2.32 4.74 2.28
C LYS A 80 -1.39 5.85 1.79
N ARG A 81 -0.08 5.66 1.99
CA ARG A 81 0.98 6.50 1.42
C ARG A 81 1.86 5.65 0.54
N ALA A 82 2.01 6.02 -0.73
CA ALA A 82 2.94 5.33 -1.63
C ALA A 82 4.37 5.68 -1.23
N ILE A 83 5.28 4.71 -1.25
CA ILE A 83 6.70 4.91 -0.88
C ILE A 83 7.32 6.05 -1.70
N GLN A 84 6.99 6.11 -3.00
CA GLN A 84 7.45 7.18 -3.88
C GLN A 84 7.03 8.57 -3.37
N VAL A 85 5.76 8.73 -2.94
CA VAL A 85 5.25 10.00 -2.42
C VAL A 85 5.89 10.36 -1.09
N LEU A 86 6.13 9.37 -0.22
CA LEU A 86 6.85 9.58 1.05
C LEU A 86 8.29 10.04 0.81
N GLN A 87 8.99 9.42 -0.14
CA GLN A 87 10.36 9.80 -0.51
C GLN A 87 10.42 11.26 -0.96
N TYR A 88 9.49 11.70 -1.82
CA TYR A 88 9.44 13.09 -2.29
C TYR A 88 9.14 14.06 -1.15
N LEU A 89 8.20 13.74 -0.26
CA LEU A 89 7.85 14.63 0.86
C LEU A 89 9.00 14.75 1.86
N LEU A 90 9.71 13.65 2.15
CA LEU A 90 10.89 13.67 3.01
C LEU A 90 12.01 14.53 2.41
N PHE A 91 12.24 14.42 1.10
CA PHE A 91 13.22 15.22 0.40
C PHE A 91 12.88 16.73 0.48
N GLN A 92 11.62 17.11 0.22
CA GLN A 92 11.18 18.50 0.34
C GLN A 92 11.28 19.07 1.77
N LEU A 93 10.97 18.26 2.79
CA LEU A 93 11.08 18.69 4.19
C LEU A 93 12.56 18.83 4.63
N ALA A 94 13.45 17.98 4.12
CA ALA A 94 14.88 18.11 4.35
C ALA A 94 15.44 19.39 3.70
N ASP A 95 15.02 19.73 2.47
CA ASP A 95 15.42 20.97 1.80
C ASP A 95 14.91 22.22 2.53
N CYS A 96 13.66 22.20 3.02
CA CYS A 96 13.09 23.30 3.81
C CYS A 96 13.83 23.56 5.13
N SER A 97 14.43 22.53 5.73
CA SER A 97 15.20 22.64 6.98
C SER A 97 16.59 23.26 6.80
N SER A 98 17.08 23.30 5.55
CA SER A 98 18.38 23.87 5.19
C SER A 98 18.36 25.39 5.00
N HIS A 99 17.17 25.97 4.76
CA HIS A 99 17.00 27.40 4.48
C HIS A 99 16.75 28.28 5.71
N SER A 100 16.47 27.69 6.88
CA SER A 100 16.21 28.44 8.12
C SER A 100 17.46 28.78 8.94
N GLN A 101 18.67 28.48 8.44
CA GLN A 101 19.95 28.83 9.10
C GLN A 101 20.78 29.90 8.38
N LEU A 102 20.22 30.58 7.36
CA LEU A 102 20.93 31.63 6.61
C LEU A 102 20.33 33.04 6.78
N GLU A 103 19.32 33.20 7.63
CA GLU A 103 18.84 34.52 8.06
C GLU A 103 19.10 34.69 9.57
N GLY A 104 20.31 35.15 9.89
CA GLY A 104 20.75 35.54 11.23
C GLY A 104 21.88 36.56 11.12
#